data_AF-A0A936JDG2-F1
#
_entry.id   AF-A0A936JDG2-F1
#
_cell.length_a   1.000
_cell.length_b   1.000
_cell.length_c   1.000
_cell.angle_alpha   90.00
_cell.angle_beta   90.00
_cell.angle_gamma   90.00
#
_symmetry.space_group_name_H-M   'P 1'
#
loop_
_entity.id
_entity.type
_entity.pdbx_description
1 polymer ?
#
loop_
_entity_poly.entity_id
_entity_poly.type
_entity_poly.pdbx_seq_one_letter_code
_entity_poly.pdbx_strand_id
1 'polypeptide(L)'
;MVSFSPINVYDANASASISTNLYGTLQFKGKLKAIRHTLRPTFSFGYSPKLLNSAAYDSIYTSSAPNAKRTQVSNIYREQFSRGQIRTKNAFTINYGFTNLFEAKYRGSRDTIDKKLKLLDNINVRGSYSIEADSFNWSPIYVSTNSLIFKKWTNVSFNAVFDPYGLDTNGVRNKELLWKKSRKTCPIR
;
A
#
# COMPACT_ATOMS: atom_id res chain seq x y z
N MET A 1 -4.41 -40.15 -31.20
CA MET A 1 -3.10 -39.71 -30.67
C MET A 1 -3.27 -38.29 -30.18
N VAL A 2 -3.21 -38.03 -28.87
CA VAL A 2 -3.37 -36.68 -28.33
C VAL A 2 -1.98 -36.03 -28.33
N SER A 3 -1.77 -35.07 -29.23
CA SER A 3 -0.52 -34.30 -29.30
C SER A 3 -0.51 -33.26 -28.19
N PHE A 4 0.49 -33.30 -27.31
CA PHE A 4 0.68 -32.32 -26.25
C PHE A 4 1.68 -31.28 -26.74
N SER A 5 1.22 -30.05 -26.99
CA SER A 5 2.11 -28.93 -27.30
C SER A 5 2.44 -28.17 -26.00
N PRO A 6 3.71 -28.11 -25.58
CA PRO A 6 4.09 -27.34 -24.39
C PRO A 6 3.90 -25.85 -24.65
N ILE A 7 3.24 -25.16 -23.72
CA ILE A 7 3.09 -23.71 -23.75
C ILE A 7 4.21 -23.10 -22.90
N ASN A 8 5.08 -22.33 -23.53
CA ASN A 8 6.12 -21.58 -22.83
C ASN A 8 5.54 -20.29 -22.27
N VAL A 9 5.53 -20.17 -20.94
CA VAL A 9 5.13 -18.96 -20.22
C VAL A 9 6.41 -18.23 -19.81
N TYR A 10 6.57 -17.00 -20.28
CA TYR A 10 7.69 -16.14 -19.89
C TYR A 10 7.21 -15.10 -18.88
N ASP A 11 7.97 -14.93 -17.81
CA ASP A 11 7.75 -13.91 -16.79
C ASP A 11 8.99 -13.03 -16.68
N ALA A 12 8.81 -11.71 -16.74
CA ALA A 12 9.84 -10.73 -16.41
C ALA A 12 9.29 -9.69 -15.45
N ASN A 13 10.18 -9.17 -14.60
CA ASN A 13 9.86 -8.10 -13.68
C ASN A 13 11.07 -7.18 -13.57
N ALA A 14 10.86 -5.88 -13.62
CA ALA A 14 11.84 -4.85 -13.31
C ALA A 14 11.36 -4.07 -12.08
N SER A 15 12.27 -3.70 -11.19
CA SER A 15 11.91 -2.85 -10.06
C SER A 15 13.01 -1.87 -9.70
N ALA A 16 12.62 -0.69 -9.24
CA ALA A 16 13.50 0.34 -8.71
C ALA A 16 12.94 0.81 -7.37
N SER A 17 13.79 1.02 -6.37
CA SER A 17 13.36 1.46 -5.04
C SER A 17 14.17 2.65 -4.55
N ILE A 18 13.49 3.60 -3.93
CA ILE A 18 14.07 4.82 -3.35
C ILE A 18 13.64 4.87 -1.89
N SER A 19 14.59 5.11 -1.00
CA SER A 19 14.33 5.31 0.42
C SER A 19 15.21 6.42 0.96
N THR A 20 14.68 7.22 1.88
CA THR A 20 15.47 8.22 2.60
C THR A 20 15.13 8.22 4.08
N ASN A 21 15.94 8.92 4.88
CA ASN A 21 15.67 9.18 6.29
C ASN A 21 15.63 10.68 6.50
N LEU A 22 14.45 11.19 6.86
CA LEU A 22 14.21 12.59 7.17
C LEU A 22 14.15 12.75 8.69
N TYR A 23 14.89 13.71 9.22
CA TYR A 23 14.96 13.97 10.65
C TYR A 23 14.48 15.40 10.93
N GLY A 24 13.53 15.55 11.84
CA GLY A 24 13.06 16.83 12.36
C GLY A 24 13.16 16.86 13.88
N THR A 25 13.65 17.96 14.45
CA THR A 25 13.69 18.15 15.91
C THR A 25 13.09 19.50 16.27
N LEU A 26 11.98 19.48 17.00
CA LEU A 26 11.36 20.65 17.59
C LEU A 26 11.87 20.81 19.01
N GLN A 27 12.31 22.01 19.39
CA GLN A 27 12.82 22.31 20.73
C GLN A 27 11.85 23.23 21.47
N PHE A 28 11.72 23.01 22.78
CA PHE A 28 10.78 23.73 23.63
C PHE A 28 11.47 24.28 24.88
N LYS A 29 11.00 25.44 25.37
CA LYS A 29 11.39 25.99 26.66
C LYS A 29 10.48 25.41 27.73
N GLY A 30 10.99 24.54 28.61
CA GLY A 30 10.20 23.96 29.71
C GLY A 30 10.70 22.60 30.18
N LYS A 31 9.79 21.81 30.78
CA LYS A 31 10.04 20.41 31.20
C LYS A 31 10.16 19.48 29.99
N LEU A 32 9.34 19.67 28.96
CA LEU A 32 9.59 19.08 27.65
C LEU A 32 10.69 19.92 26.97
N LYS A 33 11.78 19.27 26.55
CA LYS A 33 12.95 19.92 25.95
C LYS A 33 12.95 19.82 24.43
N ALA A 34 12.59 18.66 23.90
CA ALA A 34 12.51 18.46 22.47
C ALA A 34 11.56 17.32 22.10
N ILE A 35 10.98 17.40 20.90
CA ILE A 35 10.36 16.28 20.20
C ILE A 35 11.15 16.08 18.91
N ARG A 36 11.69 14.88 18.73
CA ARG A 36 12.33 14.44 17.50
C ARG A 36 11.37 13.53 16.76
N HIS A 37 11.18 13.82 15.49
CA HIS A 37 10.49 12.98 14.52
C HIS A 37 11.49 12.45 13.50
N THR A 38 11.44 11.16 13.23
CA THR A 38 12.17 10.54 12.12
C THR A 38 11.14 9.96 11.17
N LEU A 39 11.11 10.46 9.93
CA LEU A 39 10.27 9.96 8.85
C LEU A 39 11.13 9.20 7.86
N ARG A 40 10.78 7.96 7.57
CA ARG A 40 11.46 7.12 6.58
C ARG A 40 10.48 6.83 5.45
N PRO A 41 10.45 7.66 4.40
CA PRO A 41 9.65 7.36 3.23
C PRO A 41 10.37 6.31 2.37
N THR A 42 9.59 5.41 1.80
CA THR A 42 10.02 4.40 0.83
C THR A 42 9.08 4.43 -0.37
N PHE A 43 9.66 4.38 -1.56
CA PHE A 43 8.94 4.26 -2.81
C PHE A 43 9.55 3.12 -3.62
N SER A 44 8.71 2.26 -4.18
CA SER A 44 9.16 1.14 -5.02
C SER A 44 8.32 1.08 -6.27
N PHE A 45 8.96 1.20 -7.42
CA PHE A 45 8.37 1.15 -8.74
C PHE A 45 8.62 -0.25 -9.28
N GLY A 46 7.57 -1.01 -9.55
CA GLY A 46 7.64 -2.33 -10.17
C GLY A 46 6.98 -2.29 -11.53
N TYR A 47 7.61 -2.88 -12.54
CA TYR A 47 7.05 -3.09 -13.87
C TYR A 47 7.12 -4.58 -14.24
N SER A 48 6.00 -5.11 -14.71
CA SER A 48 5.81 -6.49 -15.12
C SER A 48 5.14 -6.49 -16.50
N PRO A 49 5.90 -6.67 -17.59
CA PRO A 49 5.33 -6.71 -18.93
C PRO A 49 4.49 -7.97 -19.15
N LYS A 50 3.50 -7.88 -20.03
CA LYS A 50 2.83 -9.02 -20.63
C LYS A 50 3.77 -9.64 -21.68
N LEU A 51 4.27 -10.84 -21.40
CA LEU A 51 5.16 -11.56 -22.33
C LEU A 51 4.49 -12.71 -23.09
N LEU A 52 3.23 -13.05 -22.74
CA LEU A 52 2.46 -14.03 -23.49
C LEU A 52 1.89 -13.42 -24.78
N ASN A 53 2.20 -14.08 -25.90
CA ASN A 53 1.61 -13.79 -27.19
C ASN A 53 0.10 -14.14 -27.18
N SER A 54 -0.75 -13.28 -27.75
CA SER A 54 -2.22 -13.44 -27.78
C SER A 54 -2.66 -14.80 -28.35
N ALA A 55 -1.92 -15.32 -29.33
CA ALA A 55 -2.21 -16.62 -29.95
C ALA A 55 -2.04 -17.82 -29.00
N ALA A 56 -1.09 -17.75 -28.06
CA ALA A 56 -0.89 -18.77 -27.03
C ALA A 56 -1.86 -18.59 -25.85
N TYR A 57 -2.44 -17.39 -25.69
CA TYR A 57 -3.49 -17.13 -24.71
C TYR A 57 -4.85 -17.67 -25.19
N ASP A 58 -5.21 -17.41 -26.45
CA ASP A 58 -6.49 -17.86 -27.02
C ASP A 58 -6.61 -19.40 -27.13
N SER A 59 -5.48 -20.13 -27.24
CA SER A 59 -5.48 -21.60 -27.23
C SER A 59 -5.73 -22.22 -25.84
N ILE A 60 -5.63 -21.44 -24.76
CA ILE A 60 -5.87 -21.91 -23.37
C ILE A 60 -7.34 -21.72 -22.97
N TYR A 61 -8.05 -20.77 -23.58
CA TYR A 61 -9.42 -20.41 -23.23
C TYR A 61 -10.46 -20.74 -24.30
N THR A 62 -10.06 -21.37 -25.42
CA THR A 62 -11.01 -21.94 -26.39
C THR A 62 -11.56 -23.27 -25.87
N SER A 63 -12.57 -23.19 -25.01
CA SER A 63 -13.54 -24.27 -24.87
C SER A 63 -14.27 -24.40 -26.22
N SER A 64 -14.39 -25.63 -26.72
CA SER A 64 -15.06 -26.01 -27.97
C SER A 64 -16.59 -25.83 -27.94
N ALA A 65 -17.10 -24.78 -27.26
CA ALA A 65 -18.52 -24.49 -27.13
C ALA A 65 -18.86 -23.18 -27.88
N PRO A 66 -19.69 -23.23 -28.95
CA PRO A 66 -19.90 -22.10 -29.87
C PRO A 66 -20.54 -20.83 -29.28
N ASN A 67 -20.95 -20.80 -28.00
CA ASN A 67 -21.79 -19.73 -27.43
C ASN A 67 -21.50 -19.36 -25.96
N ALA A 68 -20.34 -19.72 -25.40
CA ALA A 68 -20.02 -19.33 -24.02
C ALA A 68 -19.61 -17.84 -23.95
N LYS A 69 -20.46 -17.00 -23.35
CA LYS A 69 -20.12 -15.59 -23.08
C LYS A 69 -18.83 -15.52 -22.24
N ARG A 70 -17.80 -14.86 -22.77
CA ARG A 70 -16.55 -14.54 -22.06
C ARG A 70 -16.85 -13.66 -20.85
N THR A 71 -17.04 -14.24 -19.68
CA THR A 71 -17.04 -13.49 -18.42
C THR A 71 -15.67 -13.65 -17.77
N GLN A 72 -14.73 -12.80 -18.16
CA GLN A 72 -13.49 -12.63 -17.41
C GLN A 72 -13.85 -11.93 -16.09
N VAL A 73 -13.96 -12.69 -15.01
CA VAL A 73 -13.95 -12.12 -13.67
C VAL A 73 -12.49 -11.82 -13.34
N SER A 74 -11.98 -10.70 -13.88
CA SER A 74 -10.64 -10.20 -13.58
C SER A 74 -10.61 -9.69 -12.14
N ASN A 75 -10.31 -10.59 -11.20
CA ASN A 75 -10.11 -10.19 -9.82
C ASN A 75 -8.67 -9.66 -9.68
N ILE A 76 -8.51 -8.37 -9.95
CA ILE A 76 -7.23 -7.64 -10.10
C ILE A 76 -6.27 -7.79 -8.91
N TYR A 77 -6.77 -8.14 -7.72
CA TYR A 77 -5.95 -8.40 -6.54
C TYR A 77 -5.25 -9.77 -6.57
N ARG A 78 -5.84 -10.77 -7.26
CA ARG A 78 -5.22 -12.09 -7.44
C ARG A 78 -4.14 -12.06 -8.51
N GLU A 79 -4.37 -11.35 -9.60
CA GLU A 79 -3.43 -11.29 -10.74
C GLU A 79 -2.14 -10.54 -10.42
N GLN A 80 -2.15 -9.63 -9.46
CA GLN A 80 -0.95 -8.85 -9.09
C GLN A 80 0.03 -9.60 -8.18
N PHE A 81 -0.43 -10.62 -7.43
CA PHE A 81 0.38 -11.30 -6.41
C PHE A 81 0.47 -12.84 -6.56
N SER A 82 -0.26 -13.46 -7.50
CA SER A 82 -0.12 -14.89 -7.76
C SER A 82 1.07 -15.17 -8.69
N ARG A 83 2.14 -15.74 -8.13
CA ARG A 83 3.18 -16.43 -8.91
C ARG A 83 2.52 -17.54 -9.74
N GLY A 84 2.74 -17.54 -11.05
CA GLY A 84 2.23 -18.56 -11.97
C GLY A 84 0.90 -18.27 -12.68
N GLN A 85 0.34 -17.06 -12.55
CA GLN A 85 -0.78 -16.65 -13.41
C GLN A 85 -0.29 -16.00 -14.70
N ILE A 86 -0.87 -16.44 -15.81
CA ILE A 86 -0.68 -15.88 -17.15
C ILE A 86 -1.15 -14.43 -17.13
N ARG A 87 -0.20 -13.50 -17.16
CA ARG A 87 -0.50 -12.06 -17.19
C ARG A 87 -1.12 -11.69 -18.53
N THR A 88 -2.29 -11.07 -18.49
CA THR A 88 -3.04 -10.65 -19.68
C THR A 88 -2.76 -9.20 -20.09
N LYS A 89 -2.16 -8.43 -19.19
CA LYS A 89 -1.86 -7.00 -19.31
C LYS A 89 -0.50 -6.67 -18.69
N ASN A 90 0.10 -5.56 -19.13
CA ASN A 90 1.23 -4.96 -18.45
C ASN A 90 0.78 -4.47 -17.06
N ALA A 91 1.69 -4.51 -16.09
CA ALA A 91 1.44 -3.96 -14.76
C ALA A 91 2.63 -3.12 -14.30
N PHE A 92 2.35 -1.90 -13.89
CA PHE A 92 3.24 -0.96 -13.26
C PHE A 92 2.60 -0.53 -11.95
N THR A 93 3.32 -0.80 -10.87
CA THR A 93 2.85 -0.53 -9.51
C THR A 93 3.87 0.33 -8.78
N ILE A 94 3.39 1.41 -8.20
CA ILE A 94 4.13 2.27 -7.29
C ILE A 94 3.71 1.91 -5.88
N ASN A 95 4.58 1.27 -5.11
CA ASN A 95 4.39 1.06 -3.69
C ASN A 95 4.98 2.24 -2.94
N TYR A 96 4.28 2.71 -1.91
CA TYR A 96 4.77 3.75 -1.03
C TYR A 96 4.63 3.32 0.43
N GLY A 97 5.58 3.74 1.24
CA GLY A 97 5.63 3.48 2.67
C GLY A 97 6.16 4.68 3.42
N PHE A 98 5.60 4.94 4.59
CA PHE A 98 6.04 5.99 5.50
C PHE A 98 6.15 5.40 6.89
N THR A 99 7.38 5.23 7.36
CA THR A 99 7.65 4.81 8.73
C THR A 99 7.97 6.04 9.58
N ASN A 100 7.19 6.25 10.65
CA ASN A 100 7.32 7.38 11.54
C ASN A 100 7.78 6.91 12.92
N LEU A 101 8.78 7.58 13.47
CA LEU A 101 9.29 7.37 14.83
C LEU A 101 9.29 8.70 15.58
N PHE A 102 8.76 8.72 16.80
CA PHE A 102 8.71 9.90 17.65
C PHE A 102 9.41 9.66 18.98
N GLU A 103 10.34 10.56 19.31
CA GLU A 103 11.09 10.54 20.56
C GLU A 103 10.96 11.90 21.24
N ALA A 104 10.74 11.90 22.55
CA ALA A 104 10.73 13.10 23.37
C ALA A 104 11.97 13.15 24.26
N LYS A 105 12.44 14.37 24.51
CA LYS A 105 13.43 14.68 25.54
C LYS A 105 12.75 15.55 26.59
N TYR A 106 12.85 15.18 27.87
CA TYR A 106 12.22 15.90 28.98
C TYR A 106 13.14 15.98 30.20
N ARG A 107 12.91 16.94 31.09
CA ARG A 107 13.60 17.11 32.37
C ARG A 107 12.64 16.85 33.53
N GLY A 108 13.04 15.97 34.44
CA GLY A 108 12.30 15.71 35.68
C GLY A 108 12.34 16.93 36.62
N SER A 109 11.34 17.08 37.48
CA SER A 109 11.26 18.27 38.37
C SER A 109 12.34 18.26 39.48
N ARG A 110 12.92 17.09 39.77
CA ARG A 110 14.00 16.90 40.76
C ARG A 110 15.31 16.45 40.12
N ASP A 111 15.38 16.40 38.79
CA ASP A 111 16.55 15.93 38.04
C ASP A 111 17.21 17.10 37.32
N THR A 112 18.55 17.17 37.38
CA THR A 112 19.35 18.09 36.56
C THR A 112 19.62 17.56 35.16
N ILE A 113 19.47 16.24 34.95
CA ILE A 113 19.77 15.54 33.69
C ILE A 113 18.50 15.37 32.84
N ASP A 114 18.61 15.67 31.55
CA ASP A 114 17.53 15.43 30.60
C ASP A 114 17.41 13.94 30.26
N LYS A 115 16.18 13.42 30.25
CA LYS A 115 15.84 12.04 29.95
C LYS A 115 15.18 11.93 28.58
N LYS A 116 15.47 10.84 27.86
CA LYS A 116 14.87 10.51 26.56
C LYS A 116 13.76 9.48 26.75
N LEU A 117 12.64 9.66 26.07
CA LEU A 117 11.51 8.74 26.05
C LEU A 117 11.06 8.52 24.61
N LYS A 118 10.93 7.27 24.17
CA LYS A 118 10.27 6.97 22.91
C LYS A 118 8.76 7.10 23.11
N LEU A 119 8.12 7.94 22.30
CA LEU A 119 6.67 8.11 22.34
C LEU A 119 6.01 7.07 21.43
N LEU A 120 6.56 6.91 20.24
CA LEU A 120 6.08 5.98 19.22
C LEU A 120 7.27 5.43 18.45
N ASP A 121 7.44 4.11 18.49
CA ASP A 121 8.60 3.43 17.91
C ASP A 121 8.46 3.22 16.41
N ASN A 122 7.25 2.96 15.92
CA ASN A 122 7.06 2.56 14.54
C ASN A 122 5.58 2.68 14.09
N ILE A 123 5.17 3.86 13.60
CA ILE A 123 3.92 4.00 12.84
C ILE A 123 4.24 3.83 11.37
N ASN A 124 3.71 2.78 10.75
CA ASN A 124 3.84 2.51 9.32
C ASN A 124 2.55 2.88 8.61
N VAL A 125 2.65 3.68 7.56
CA VAL A 125 1.58 3.91 6.60
C VAL A 125 2.05 3.38 5.26
N ARG A 126 1.31 2.48 4.64
CA ARG A 126 1.69 1.91 3.34
C ARG A 126 0.49 1.76 2.42
N GLY A 127 0.76 1.83 1.13
CA GLY A 127 -0.20 1.55 0.10
C GLY A 127 0.51 1.41 -1.24
N SER A 128 -0.28 1.25 -2.29
CA SER A 128 0.24 1.20 -3.64
C SER A 128 -0.71 1.86 -4.62
N TYR A 129 -0.16 2.20 -5.78
CA TYR A 129 -0.86 2.76 -6.91
C TYR A 129 -0.51 1.97 -8.17
N SER A 130 -1.51 1.45 -8.87
CA SER A 130 -1.36 0.74 -10.13
C SER A 130 -1.73 1.67 -11.30
N ILE A 131 -0.81 1.85 -12.25
CA ILE A 131 -0.98 2.79 -13.36
C ILE A 131 -1.93 2.21 -14.44
N GLU A 132 -1.81 0.92 -14.72
CA GLU A 132 -2.50 0.19 -15.79
C GLU A 132 -3.84 -0.37 -15.35
N ALA A 133 -4.25 -0.14 -14.10
CA ALA A 133 -5.55 -0.56 -13.63
C ALA A 133 -6.66 0.27 -14.30
N ASP A 134 -7.62 -0.39 -14.93
CA ASP A 134 -8.81 0.26 -15.53
C ASP A 134 -9.71 0.91 -14.45
N SER A 135 -9.57 0.47 -13.19
CA SER A 135 -10.24 1.04 -12.03
C SER A 135 -9.54 0.61 -10.74
N PHE A 136 -9.81 1.32 -9.64
CA PHE A 136 -9.23 1.03 -8.33
C PHE A 136 -7.70 1.10 -8.32
N ASN A 137 -7.15 2.09 -9.02
CA ASN A 137 -5.72 2.32 -9.12
C ASN A 137 -5.05 2.45 -7.74
N TRP A 138 -5.72 3.01 -6.73
CA TRP A 138 -5.20 3.07 -5.36
C TRP A 138 -5.53 1.79 -4.59
N SER A 139 -4.55 1.25 -3.86
CA SER A 139 -4.82 0.23 -2.86
C SER A 139 -5.48 0.85 -1.62
N PRO A 140 -6.13 0.02 -0.78
CA PRO A 140 -6.35 0.41 0.60
C PRO A 140 -5.03 0.84 1.25
N ILE A 141 -5.11 1.89 2.08
CA ILE A 141 -4.01 2.41 2.86
C ILE A 141 -4.00 1.66 4.19
N TYR A 142 -2.89 1.00 4.47
CA TYR A 142 -2.69 0.27 5.72
C TYR A 142 -1.90 1.14 6.68
N VAL A 143 -2.44 1.32 7.88
CA VAL A 143 -1.76 1.98 8.99
C VAL A 143 -1.54 0.94 10.08
N SER A 144 -0.30 0.74 10.49
CA SER A 144 0.03 -0.18 11.58
C SER A 144 1.00 0.46 12.55
N THR A 145 0.86 0.13 13.84
CA THR A 145 1.74 0.60 14.89
C THR A 145 2.04 -0.54 15.86
N ASN A 146 3.29 -0.61 16.30
CA ASN A 146 3.71 -1.43 17.42
C ASN A 146 4.72 -0.60 18.22
N SER A 147 4.37 -0.25 19.46
CA SER A 147 5.25 0.60 20.27
C SER A 147 5.17 0.29 21.76
N LEU A 148 6.34 0.28 22.39
CA LEU A 148 6.50 0.19 23.82
C LEU A 148 6.43 1.59 24.43
N ILE A 149 5.26 1.94 24.94
CA ILE A 149 5.00 3.23 25.56
C ILE A 149 5.22 3.16 27.08
N PHE A 150 5.25 4.33 27.74
CA PHE A 150 5.42 4.44 29.20
C PHE A 150 6.62 3.70 29.78
N LYS A 151 7.84 3.98 29.29
CA LYS A 151 9.08 3.31 29.72
C LYS A 151 9.03 1.78 29.58
N LYS A 152 8.41 1.30 28.49
CA LYS A 152 8.22 -0.12 28.16
C LYS A 152 7.22 -0.86 29.07
N TRP A 153 6.39 -0.13 29.82
CA TRP A 153 5.39 -0.75 30.67
C TRP A 153 4.22 -1.34 29.88
N THR A 154 3.90 -0.74 28.73
CA THR A 154 2.78 -1.19 27.90
C THR A 154 3.21 -1.27 26.45
N ASN A 155 2.83 -2.37 25.79
CA ASN A 155 2.91 -2.46 24.34
C ASN A 155 1.56 -2.07 23.75
N VAL A 156 1.55 -1.08 22.85
CA VAL A 156 0.37 -0.71 22.09
C VAL A 156 0.56 -1.17 20.66
N SER A 157 -0.40 -1.98 20.20
CA SER A 157 -0.52 -2.36 18.80
C SER A 157 -1.82 -1.80 18.22
N PHE A 158 -1.73 -1.21 17.05
CA PHE A 158 -2.86 -0.63 16.34
C PHE A 158 -2.75 -1.01 14.87
N ASN A 159 -3.85 -1.43 14.26
CA ASN A 159 -3.94 -1.70 12.84
C ASN A 159 -5.23 -1.09 12.30
N ALA A 160 -5.12 -0.33 11.22
CA ALA A 160 -6.25 0.22 10.51
C ALA A 160 -6.03 0.07 9.01
N VAL A 161 -7.14 -0.08 8.29
CA VAL A 161 -7.17 -0.12 6.84
C VAL A 161 -8.16 0.93 6.38
N PHE A 162 -7.70 1.80 5.50
CA PHE A 162 -8.52 2.85 4.90
C PHE A 162 -8.65 2.58 3.41
N ASP A 163 -9.87 2.29 2.96
CA ASP A 163 -10.15 2.20 1.53
C ASP A 163 -10.41 3.62 0.98
N PRO A 164 -9.62 4.12 0.02
CA PRO A 164 -9.82 5.47 -0.51
C PRO A 164 -11.08 5.62 -1.37
N TYR A 165 -11.76 4.51 -1.70
CA TYR A 165 -12.96 4.48 -2.52
C TYR A 165 -14.23 4.45 -1.66
N GLY A 166 -15.29 5.09 -2.15
CA GLY A 166 -16.59 5.06 -1.48
C GLY A 166 -17.38 3.79 -1.76
N LEU A 167 -18.55 3.69 -1.13
CA LEU A 167 -19.55 2.68 -1.44
C LEU A 167 -20.73 3.36 -2.18
N ASP A 168 -21.36 2.62 -3.09
CA ASP A 168 -22.63 3.01 -3.71
C ASP A 168 -23.82 2.70 -2.78
N THR A 169 -25.04 2.99 -3.24
CA THR A 169 -26.28 2.77 -2.48
C THR A 169 -26.53 1.30 -2.13
N ASN A 170 -25.88 0.37 -2.84
CA ASN A 170 -26.00 -1.06 -2.64
C ASN A 170 -24.84 -1.64 -1.81
N GLY A 171 -23.95 -0.79 -1.28
CA GLY A 171 -22.77 -1.19 -0.51
C GLY A 171 -21.62 -1.72 -1.37
N VAL A 172 -21.66 -1.54 -2.69
CA VAL A 172 -20.60 -1.96 -3.61
C VAL A 172 -19.58 -0.84 -3.74
N ARG A 173 -18.29 -1.21 -3.77
CA ARG A 173 -17.19 -0.26 -3.92
C ARG A 173 -17.34 0.53 -5.21
N ASN A 174 -17.42 1.85 -5.10
CA ASN A 174 -17.52 2.76 -6.23
C ASN A 174 -16.12 3.18 -6.71
N LYS A 175 -15.96 3.55 -7.98
CA LYS A 175 -14.66 3.97 -8.53
C LYS A 175 -14.27 5.40 -8.09
N GLU A 176 -15.12 6.08 -7.33
CA GLU A 176 -14.90 7.45 -6.91
C GLU A 176 -14.12 7.53 -5.60
N LEU A 177 -13.08 8.37 -5.59
CA LEU A 177 -12.28 8.60 -4.40
C LEU A 177 -13.04 9.46 -3.40
N LEU A 178 -13.01 9.10 -2.11
CA LEU A 178 -13.71 9.80 -1.04
C LEU A 178 -13.33 11.29 -0.95
N TRP A 179 -12.05 11.62 -1.16
CA TRP A 179 -11.57 13.01 -1.13
C TRP A 179 -12.01 13.85 -2.34
N LYS A 180 -12.47 13.22 -3.44
CA LYS A 180 -13.12 13.93 -4.56
C LYS A 180 -14.59 14.21 -4.25
N LYS A 181 -15.26 13.30 -3.53
CA LYS A 181 -16.65 13.46 -3.10
C LYS A 181 -16.80 14.53 -2.01
N SER A 182 -15.90 14.58 -1.02
CA SER A 182 -16.00 15.52 0.10
C SER A 182 -15.91 17.00 -0.33
N ARG A 183 -15.24 17.31 -1.45
CA ARG A 183 -15.22 18.67 -2.04
C ARG A 183 -16.56 19.12 -2.62
N LYS A 184 -17.50 18.20 -2.85
CA LYS A 184 -18.87 18.52 -3.30
C LYS A 184 -19.88 18.62 -2.15
N THR A 185 -19.49 18.24 -0.92
CA THR A 185 -20.41 18.17 0.23
C THR A 185 -19.81 18.76 1.49
N CYS A 186 -19.31 20.00 1.41
CA CYS A 186 -19.08 20.80 2.61
C CYS A 186 -20.02 22.01 2.58
N PRO A 187 -21.28 21.88 3.05
CA PRO A 187 -21.97 23.03 3.60
C PRO A 187 -21.36 23.28 4.98
N ILE A 188 -20.50 24.29 5.08
CA ILE A 188 -20.22 24.91 6.38
C ILE A 188 -21.57 25.43 6.85
N ARG A 189 -22.09 24.87 7.94
CA ARG A 189 -23.23 25.40 8.67
C ARG A 189 -22.88 25.48 10.14
#